data_AF-A0A1M3N181-F1
#
_entry.id   AF-A0A1M3N181-F1
#
_cell.length_a   1.000
_cell.length_b   1.000
_cell.length_c   1.000
_cell.angle_alpha   90.00
_cell.angle_beta   90.00
_cell.angle_gamma   90.00
#
_symmetry.space_group_name_H-M   'P 1'
#
loop_
_entity.id
_entity.type
_entity.pdbx_description
1 polymer ?
#
loop_
_entity_poly.entity_id
_entity_poly.type
_entity_poly.pdbx_seq_one_letter_code
_entity_poly.pdbx_strand_id
1 'polypeptide(L)' 'MKRPAMLFVVAAFFVVAHLAARAAGWAEHTSAIAGMPQSASSWVLGPTFIALHLVVVVVAPILAIAGTMDTLLSLRRR' A
#
# COMPACT_ATOMS: atom_id res chain seq x y z
N MET A 1 15.42 7.98 -14.48
CA MET A 1 14.53 6.81 -14.69
C MET A 1 13.38 7.21 -15.61
N LYS A 2 12.88 6.30 -16.48
CA LYS A 2 11.70 6.60 -17.29
C LYS A 2 10.45 6.71 -16.39
N ARG A 3 9.56 7.66 -16.65
CA ARG A 3 8.30 7.88 -15.91
C ARG A 3 7.52 6.58 -15.60
N PRO A 4 7.28 5.65 -16.54
CA PRO A 4 6.56 4.41 -16.23
C PRO A 4 7.28 3.54 -15.20
N ALA A 5 8.62 3.45 -15.26
CA ALA A 5 9.39 2.68 -14.29
C ALA A 5 9.26 3.27 -12.87
N MET A 6 9.20 4.59 -12.75
CA MET A 6 8.97 5.26 -11.46
C MET A 6 7.59 4.91 -10.88
N LEU A 7 6.55 4.89 -11.72
CA LEU A 7 5.19 4.53 -11.28
C LEU A 7 5.13 3.09 -10.74
N PHE A 8 5.78 2.15 -11.41
CA PHE A 8 5.87 0.76 -10.93
C PHE A 8 6.66 0.63 -9.64
N VAL A 9 7.79 1.34 -9.51
CA VAL A 9 8.60 1.32 -8.28
C VAL A 9 7.81 1.85 -7.09
N VAL A 10 7.08 2.95 -7.26
CA VAL A 10 6.25 3.52 -6.19
C VAL A 10 5.09 2.58 -5.82
N ALA A 11 4.42 1.96 -6.81
CA ALA A 11 3.39 0.97 -6.55
C ALA A 11 3.93 -0.24 -5.77
N ALA A 12 5.08 -0.77 -6.19
CA ALA A 12 5.75 -1.88 -5.53
C ALA A 12 6.17 -1.52 -4.09
N PHE A 13 6.67 -0.30 -3.87
CA PHE A 13 7.02 0.18 -2.53
C PHE A 13 5.83 0.12 -1.57
N PHE A 14 4.64 0.57 -1.99
CA PHE A 14 3.46 0.51 -1.12
C PHE A 14 3.06 -0.93 -0.77
N VAL A 15 3.13 -1.85 -1.74
CA VAL A 15 2.85 -3.28 -1.51
C VAL A 15 3.85 -3.86 -0.51
N VAL A 16 5.14 -3.60 -0.69
CA VAL A 16 6.19 -4.07 0.24
C VAL A 16 6.00 -3.48 1.64
N ALA A 17 5.73 -2.19 1.75
CA ALA A 17 5.48 -1.53 3.03
C ALA A 17 4.26 -2.14 3.75
N HIS A 18 3.18 -2.45 3.02
CA HIS A 18 2.00 -3.10 3.58
C HIS A 18 2.27 -4.53 4.05
N LEU A 19 3.02 -5.32 3.27
CA LEU A 19 3.44 -6.67 3.67
C LEU A 19 4.32 -6.63 4.92
N ALA A 20 5.26 -5.68 4.99
CA ALA A 20 6.12 -5.49 6.16
C ALA A 20 5.30 -5.09 7.40
N ALA A 21 4.36 -4.14 7.27
CA ALA A 21 3.48 -3.74 8.36
C ALA A 21 2.60 -4.90 8.84
N ARG A 22 2.10 -5.73 7.91
CA ARG A 22 1.34 -6.93 8.26
C ARG A 22 2.20 -7.97 8.99
N ALA A 23 3.43 -8.21 8.53
CA ALA A 23 4.38 -9.10 9.18
C ALA A 23 4.80 -8.61 10.57
N ALA A 24 4.80 -7.30 10.79
CA ALA A 24 5.05 -6.68 12.09
C ALA A 24 3.82 -6.69 13.03
N GLY A 25 2.72 -7.35 12.65
CA GLY A 25 1.52 -7.48 13.50
C GLY A 25 0.61 -6.26 13.52
N TRP A 26 0.83 -5.24 12.68
CA TRP A 26 0.04 -4.00 12.74
C TRP A 26 -1.45 -4.23 12.45
N ALA A 27 -1.76 -5.27 11.67
CA ALA A 27 -3.13 -5.66 11.36
C ALA A 27 -3.94 -6.07 12.62
N GLU A 28 -3.27 -6.61 13.64
CA GLU A 28 -3.92 -7.08 14.87
C GLU A 28 -4.46 -5.92 15.71
N HIS A 29 -3.90 -4.72 15.52
CA HIS A 29 -4.35 -3.49 16.17
C HIS A 29 -5.62 -2.88 15.54
N THR A 30 -6.20 -3.51 14.51
CA THR A 30 -7.43 -3.02 13.85
C THR A 30 -8.73 -3.60 14.42
N SER A 31 -8.66 -4.71 15.17
CA SER A 31 -9.83 -5.33 15.80
C SER A 31 -9.81 -5.11 17.32
N ALA A 32 -10.91 -4.59 17.86
CA ALA A 32 -11.16 -4.61 19.29
C ALA A 32 -11.93 -5.89 19.65
N ILE A 33 -11.30 -6.81 20.39
CA ILE A 33 -11.98 -7.98 20.95
C ILE A 33 -12.57 -7.57 22.29
N ALA A 34 -13.89 -7.72 22.45
CA ALA A 34 -14.57 -7.40 23.70
C ALA A 34 -13.96 -8.17 24.88
N GLY A 35 -13.55 -7.45 25.93
CA GLY A 35 -12.90 -8.03 27.11
C GLY A 35 -11.38 -8.16 27.04
N MET A 36 -10.73 -7.83 25.91
CA MET A 36 -9.27 -7.75 25.84
C MET A 36 -8.76 -6.33 26.11
N PRO A 37 -7.71 -6.15 26.94
CA PRO A 37 -7.11 -4.84 27.14
C PRO A 37 -6.45 -4.34 25.84
N GLN A 38 -6.86 -3.17 25.36
CA GLN A 38 -6.21 -2.51 24.23
C GLN A 38 -4.89 -1.88 24.66
N SER A 39 -3.82 -2.16 23.93
CA SER A 39 -2.56 -1.44 24.12
C SER A 39 -2.71 0.02 23.66
N ALA A 40 -1.98 0.93 24.29
CA ALA A 40 -1.93 2.33 23.86
C ALA A 40 -1.46 2.46 22.39
N SER A 41 -0.62 1.54 21.93
CA SER A 41 -0.16 1.48 20.54
C SER A 41 -1.27 1.18 19.52
N SER A 42 -2.37 0.54 19.93
CA SER A 42 -3.48 0.24 19.00
C SER A 42 -4.14 1.48 18.42
N TRP A 43 -4.16 2.59 19.17
CA TRP A 43 -4.69 3.88 18.71
C TRP A 43 -3.90 4.50 17.57
N VAL A 44 -2.65 4.09 17.38
CA VAL A 44 -1.78 4.58 16.30
C VAL A 44 -1.65 3.52 15.20
N LEU A 45 -1.28 2.29 15.58
CA LEU A 45 -0.95 1.23 14.63
C LEU A 45 -2.18 0.76 13.84
N GLY A 46 -3.35 0.66 14.47
CA GLY A 46 -4.58 0.26 13.79
C GLY A 46 -4.98 1.22 12.67
N PRO A 47 -5.23 2.51 12.96
CA PRO A 47 -5.56 3.50 11.94
C PRO A 47 -4.48 3.65 10.86
N THR A 48 -3.20 3.60 11.24
CA THR A 48 -2.08 3.67 10.28
C THR A 48 -2.08 2.48 9.33
N PHE A 49 -2.32 1.26 9.84
CA PHE A 49 -2.43 0.08 9.01
C PHE A 49 -3.62 0.15 8.04
N ILE A 50 -4.77 0.67 8.49
CA ILE A 50 -5.94 0.88 7.63
C ILE A 50 -5.62 1.87 6.52
N ALA A 51 -5.00 3.01 6.84
CA ALA A 51 -4.60 4.01 5.85
C ALA A 51 -3.63 3.41 4.82
N LEU A 52 -2.61 2.70 5.27
CA LEU A 52 -1.66 1.99 4.40
C LEU A 52 -2.35 0.94 3.54
N HIS A 53 -3.31 0.20 4.10
CA HIS A 53 -4.10 -0.79 3.36
C HIS A 53 -4.93 -0.14 2.25
N LEU A 54 -5.59 0.99 2.52
CA LEU A 54 -6.33 1.74 1.51
C LEU A 54 -5.42 2.26 0.39
N VAL A 55 -4.22 2.74 0.72
CA VAL A 55 -3.21 3.13 -0.28
C VAL A 55 -2.85 1.93 -1.18
N VAL A 56 -2.67 0.74 -0.61
CA VAL A 56 -2.37 -0.46 -1.41
C VAL A 56 -3.55 -0.93 -2.25
N VAL A 57 -4.78 -0.84 -1.77
CA VAL A 57 -5.96 -1.32 -2.51
C VAL A 57 -6.39 -0.34 -3.61
N VAL A 58 -6.09 0.96 -3.45
CA VAL A 58 -6.53 2.00 -4.39
C VAL A 58 -5.37 2.58 -5.19
N VAL A 59 -4.38 3.16 -4.51
CA VAL A 59 -3.33 3.95 -5.16
C VAL A 59 -2.35 3.08 -5.92
N ALA A 60 -1.89 1.97 -5.33
CA ALA A 60 -0.92 1.09 -6.00
C ALA A 60 -1.46 0.49 -7.33
N PRO A 61 -2.71 0.00 -7.42
CA PRO A 61 -3.31 -0.42 -8.68
C PRO A 61 -3.44 0.70 -9.70
N ILE A 62 -3.86 1.90 -9.29
CA ILE A 62 -3.95 3.06 -10.19
C ILE A 62 -2.58 3.39 -10.77
N LEU A 63 -1.53 3.39 -9.95
CA LEU A 63 -0.15 3.64 -10.40
C LEU A 63 0.35 2.55 -11.36
N ALA A 64 0.04 1.28 -11.10
CA ALA A 64 0.40 0.17 -11.98
C ALA A 64 -0.33 0.25 -13.33
N ILE A 65 -1.63 0.59 -13.34
CA ILE A 65 -2.40 0.80 -14.57
C ILE A 65 -1.83 2.00 -15.34
N ALA A 66 -1.54 3.12 -14.67
CA ALA A 66 -0.94 4.29 -15.28
C ALA A 66 0.43 3.98 -15.91
N GLY A 67 1.29 3.24 -15.19
CA GLY A 67 2.59 2.79 -15.71
C GLY A 67 2.44 1.88 -16.94
N THR A 68 1.43 1.01 -16.94
CA THR A 68 1.12 0.13 -18.08
C THR A 68 0.65 0.94 -19.29
N MET A 69 -0.30 1.86 -19.10
CA MET A 69 -0.82 2.72 -20.17
C MET A 69 0.29 3.60 -20.77
N ASP A 70 1.13 4.22 -19.93
CA ASP A 70 2.24 5.07 -20.38
C ASP A 70 3.26 4.24 -21.19
N THR A 71 3.55 3.01 -20.75
CA THR A 71 4.42 2.09 -21.48
C THR A 71 3.83 1.74 -22.86
N LEU A 72 2.56 1.35 -22.93
CA LEU A 72 1.88 1.01 -24.18
C LEU A 72 1.86 2.19 -25.17
N LEU A 73 1.54 3.40 -24.69
CA LEU A 73 1.55 4.60 -25.50
C LEU A 73 2.96 4.95 -25.99
N SER A 74 3.98 4.74 -25.17
CA SER A 74 5.38 5.00 -25.55
C SER A 74 5.90 4.03 -26.62
N LEU A 75 5.42 2.78 -26.61
CA LEU A 75 5.77 1.77 -27.61
C LEU A 75 5.08 2.07 -28.95
N ARG A 76 3.83 2.55 -28.93
CA ARG A 76 3.09 2.89 -30.15
C ARG A 76 3.67 4.11 -30.91
N ARG A 77 4.41 4.98 -30.22
CA ARG A 77 5.01 6.20 -30.79
C ARG A 77 6.43 5.99 -31.34
N ARG A 78 6.97 4.77 -31.23
CA ARG A 78 8.27 4.37 -31.78
C ARG A 78 8.04 3.48 -32.99
#